data_AF-A0A0H2ZTC0-F1
#
_entry.id   AF-A0A0H2ZTC0-F1
#
_cell.length_a   1.000
_cell.length_b   1.000
_cell.length_c   1.000
_cell.angle_alpha   90.00
_cell.angle_beta   90.00
_cell.angle_gamma   90.00
#
_symmetry.space_group_name_H-M   'P 1'
#
loop_
_entity.id
_entity.type
_entity.pdbx_description
1 polymer ?
#
loop_
_entity_poly.entity_id
_entity_poly.type
_entity_poly.pdbx_seq_one_letter_code
_entity_poly.pdbx_strand_id
1 'polypeptide(L)'
;MVDPDESVAQSRYNEADPEDLVAQFDRRIARLVDALNSLSDEAADRTVTLDGRQVSVALVARSAWHECHHHLRDIRGCSSS
;
A
#
# COMPACT_ATOMS: atom_id res chain seq x y z
N MET A 1 15.52 -6.83 13.37
CA MET A 1 14.92 -6.31 12.13
C MET A 1 14.58 -7.53 11.32
N VAL A 2 13.30 -7.76 11.02
CA VAL A 2 12.89 -8.91 10.20
C VAL A 2 13.25 -8.58 8.76
N ASP A 3 13.92 -9.50 8.07
CA ASP A 3 14.15 -9.39 6.65
C ASP A 3 12.79 -9.49 5.92
N PRO A 4 12.36 -8.46 5.16
CA PRO A 4 11.09 -8.49 4.44
C PRO A 4 10.97 -9.69 3.51
N ASP A 5 12.07 -10.12 2.87
CA ASP A 5 12.07 -11.26 1.96
C ASP A 5 11.91 -12.57 2.75
N GLU A 6 12.51 -12.67 3.93
CA GLU A 6 12.31 -13.80 4.84
C GLU A 6 10.86 -13.87 5.35
N SER A 7 10.25 -12.73 5.69
CA SER A 7 8.85 -12.67 6.10
C SER A 7 7.88 -13.07 4.98
N VAL A 8 8.16 -12.67 3.73
CA VAL A 8 7.35 -13.05 2.56
C VAL A 8 7.50 -14.53 2.26
N ALA A 9 8.73 -15.07 2.34
CA ALA A 9 9.00 -16.49 2.17
C ALA A 9 8.30 -17.35 3.24
N GLN A 10 8.28 -16.91 4.50
CA GLN A 10 7.56 -17.58 5.58
C GLN A 10 6.03 -17.54 5.40
N SER A 11 5.52 -16.50 4.73
CA SER A 11 4.10 -16.35 4.40
C SER A 11 3.66 -17.25 3.25
N ARG A 12 4.59 -17.97 2.59
CA ARG A 12 4.33 -18.90 1.46
C ARG A 12 3.43 -18.28 0.40
N TYR A 13 3.65 -17.01 0.08
CA TYR A 13 2.86 -16.28 -0.91
C TYR A 13 2.86 -16.96 -2.29
N ASN A 14 3.92 -17.70 -2.60
CA ASN A 14 4.07 -18.53 -3.80
C ASN A 14 3.24 -19.83 -3.79
N GLU A 15 2.71 -20.25 -2.63
CA GLU A 15 1.84 -21.42 -2.48
C GLU A 15 0.36 -21.03 -2.34
N ALA A 16 0.07 -19.74 -2.11
CA ALA A 16 -1.29 -19.22 -2.05
C ALA A 16 -1.91 -19.14 -3.45
N ASP A 17 -3.22 -19.32 -3.53
CA ASP A 17 -3.95 -19.18 -4.78
C ASP A 17 -3.80 -17.74 -5.32
N PRO A 18 -3.22 -17.54 -6.51
CA PRO A 18 -3.08 -16.21 -7.10
C PRO A 18 -4.40 -15.46 -7.20
N GLU A 19 -5.52 -16.14 -7.45
CA GLU A 19 -6.84 -15.50 -7.53
C GLU A 19 -7.28 -14.93 -6.17
N ASP A 20 -7.03 -15.67 -5.09
CA ASP A 20 -7.33 -15.20 -3.74
C ASP A 20 -6.45 -14.03 -3.32
N LEU A 21 -5.17 -14.04 -3.71
CA LEU A 21 -4.24 -12.94 -3.45
C LEU A 21 -4.65 -11.67 -4.20
N VAL A 22 -5.01 -11.80 -5.48
CA VAL A 22 -5.52 -10.69 -6.30
C VAL A 22 -6.82 -10.16 -5.70
N ALA A 23 -7.76 -11.04 -5.35
CA ALA A 23 -9.03 -10.62 -4.74
C ALA A 23 -8.83 -9.92 -3.38
N GLN A 24 -7.84 -10.34 -2.58
CA GLN A 24 -7.46 -9.64 -1.36
C GLN A 24 -6.87 -8.25 -1.65
N PHE A 25 -6.03 -8.14 -2.68
CA PHE A 25 -5.45 -6.88 -3.10
C PHE A 25 -6.54 -5.90 -3.56
N ASP A 26 -7.46 -6.34 -4.43
CA ASP A 26 -8.58 -5.53 -4.91
C ASP A 26 -9.44 -5.00 -3.77
N ARG A 27 -9.79 -5.85 -2.79
CA ARG A 27 -10.56 -5.42 -1.61
C ARG A 27 -9.83 -4.38 -0.77
N ARG A 28 -8.50 -4.48 -0.64
CA ARG A 28 -7.69 -3.51 0.11
C ARG A 28 -7.61 -2.17 -0.61
N ILE A 29 -7.39 -2.19 -1.93
CA ILE A 29 -7.38 -0.98 -2.76
C ILE A 29 -8.75 -0.31 -2.75
N ALA A 30 -9.84 -1.06 -2.89
CA ALA A 30 -11.20 -0.51 -2.83
C ALA A 30 -11.46 0.23 -1.51
N ARG A 31 -11.13 -0.39 -0.37
CA ARG A 31 -11.28 0.25 0.95
C ARG A 31 -10.42 1.50 1.11
N LEU A 32 -9.21 1.50 0.55
CA LEU A 32 -8.35 2.69 0.56
C LEU A 32 -8.97 3.81 -0.28
N VAL A 33 -9.46 3.50 -1.49
CA VAL A 33 -10.13 4.48 -2.35
C VAL A 33 -11.36 5.06 -1.66
N ASP A 34 -12.19 4.23 -1.02
CA ASP A 34 -13.36 4.68 -0.27
C ASP A 34 -12.97 5.62 0.88
N ALA A 35 -11.93 5.24 1.65
CA ALA A 35 -11.42 6.07 2.74
C ALA A 35 -10.95 7.43 2.22
N LEU A 36 -10.21 7.46 1.12
CA LEU A 36 -9.70 8.69 0.51
C LEU A 36 -10.84 9.58 -0.02
N ASN A 37 -11.85 8.99 -0.66
CA ASN A 37 -13.03 9.72 -1.14
C ASN A 37 -13.89 10.28 0.00
N SER A 38 -13.82 9.68 1.19
CA SER A 38 -14.55 10.12 2.38
C SER A 38 -13.84 11.21 3.19
N LEU A 39 -12.59 11.55 2.85
CA LEU A 39 -11.84 12.60 3.55
C LEU A 39 -12.46 13.96 3.26
N SER A 40 -12.91 14.65 4.31
CA SER A 40 -13.20 16.08 4.23
C SER A 40 -11.91 16.89 4.20
N ASP A 41 -11.99 18.13 3.73
CA ASP A 41 -10.85 19.05 3.70
C ASP A 41 -10.24 19.23 5.10
N GLU A 42 -11.07 19.35 6.14
CA GLU A 42 -10.61 19.47 7.53
C GLU A 42 -9.97 18.17 8.05
N ALA A 43 -10.38 17.02 7.54
CA ALA A 43 -9.78 15.74 7.90
C ALA A 43 -8.40 15.55 7.25
N ALA A 44 -8.20 16.11 6.05
CA ALA A 44 -6.94 16.03 5.31
C ALA A 44 -5.79 16.76 6.02
N ASP A 45 -6.08 17.86 6.73
CA ASP A 45 -5.11 18.65 7.49
C ASP A 45 -4.78 18.08 8.88
N ARG A 46 -5.52 17.06 9.35
CA ARG A 46 -5.19 16.38 10.61
C ARG A 46 -3.86 15.68 10.51
N THR A 47 -3.16 15.58 11.64
CA THR A 47 -1.89 14.87 11.73
C THR A 47 -2.05 13.51 12.40
N VAL A 48 -1.28 12.54 11.91
CA VAL A 48 -1.13 11.20 12.46
C VAL A 48 0.34 10.92 12.74
N THR A 49 0.62 10.08 13.74
CA THR A 49 1.97 9.66 14.06
C THR A 49 2.32 8.39 13.30
N LEU A 50 3.32 8.46 12.42
CA LEU A 50 3.90 7.33 11.69
C LEU A 50 5.41 7.29 11.97
N ASP A 51 5.91 6.16 12.47
CA ASP A 51 7.33 5.95 12.80
C ASP A 51 7.95 7.08 13.64
N GLY A 52 7.19 7.57 14.62
CA GLY A 52 7.60 8.67 15.52
C GLY A 52 7.56 10.06 14.90
N ARG A 53 7.07 10.21 13.66
CA ARG A 53 6.88 11.49 12.96
C ARG A 53 5.41 11.86 12.89
N GLN A 54 5.09 13.13 13.11
CA GLN A 54 3.76 13.67 12.82
C GLN A 54 3.69 14.03 11.34
N VAL A 55 2.71 13.48 10.62
CA VAL A 55 2.47 13.77 9.20
C VAL A 55 1.00 14.02 8.96
N SER A 56 0.65 14.86 7.98
CA SER A 56 -0.75 15.11 7.64
C SER A 56 -1.39 13.89 6.99
N VAL A 57 -2.70 13.72 7.18
CA VAL A 57 -3.50 12.70 6.48
C VAL A 57 -3.41 12.89 4.97
N ALA A 58 -3.36 14.13 4.49
CA ALA A 58 -3.10 14.46 3.08
C ALA A 58 -1.76 13.89 2.57
N LEU A 59 -0.70 13.95 3.38
CA LEU A 59 0.60 13.38 3.01
C LEU A 59 0.52 11.86 2.94
N VAL A 60 -0.16 11.21 3.89
CA VAL A 60 -0.38 9.76 3.88
C VAL A 60 -1.15 9.32 2.63
N ALA A 61 -2.23 10.04 2.30
CA ALA A 61 -3.02 9.80 1.10
C ALA A 61 -2.19 9.89 -0.19
N ARG A 62 -1.42 10.97 -0.32
CA ARG A 62 -0.52 11.17 -1.47
C ARG A 62 0.53 10.06 -1.57
N SER A 63 1.12 9.67 -0.45
CA SER A 63 2.12 8.58 -0.43
C SER A 63 1.52 7.26 -0.89
N ALA A 64 0.30 6.92 -0.48
CA ALA A 64 -0.34 5.68 -0.90
C ALA A 64 -0.49 5.59 -2.44
N TRP A 65 -0.86 6.69 -3.11
CA TRP A 65 -0.88 6.73 -4.57
C TRP A 65 0.51 6.64 -5.19
N HIS A 66 1.49 7.31 -4.59
CA HIS A 66 2.87 7.30 -5.06
C HIS A 66 3.47 5.89 -5.04
N GLU A 67 3.29 5.14 -3.96
CA GLU A 67 3.77 3.77 -3.82
C GLU A 67 3.09 2.82 -4.83
N CYS A 68 1.77 2.93 -5.02
CA CYS A 68 1.07 2.14 -6.05
C CYS A 68 1.65 2.37 -7.45
N HIS A 69 1.93 3.63 -7.80
CA HIS A 69 2.56 3.96 -9.08
C HIS A 69 4.01 3.45 -9.16
N HIS A 70 4.79 3.57 -8.08
CA HIS A 70 6.17 3.09 -8.02
C HIS A 70 6.25 1.57 -8.19
N HIS A 71 5.48 0.80 -7.41
CA HIS A 71 5.49 -0.65 -7.51
C HIS A 71 5.04 -1.16 -8.88
N LEU A 72 4.05 -0.50 -9.51
CA LEU A 72 3.67 -0.83 -10.88
C LEU A 72 4.83 -0.65 -11.85
N ARG A 73 5.62 0.43 -11.69
CA ARG A 73 6.83 0.64 -12.48
C ARG A 73 7.89 -0.42 -12.19
N ASP A 74 8.12 -0.77 -10.94
CA ASP A 74 9.13 -1.76 -10.55
C ASP A 74 8.81 -3.15 -11.14
N ILE A 75 7.55 -3.60 -11.03
CA ILE A 75 7.08 -4.87 -11.62
C ILE A 75 7.28 -4.88 -13.15
N ARG A 76 6.92 -3.78 -13.82
CA ARG A 76 7.13 -3.65 -15.27
C ARG A 76 8.61 -3.59 -15.66
N GLY A 77 9.43 -2.95 -14.83
CA GLY A 77 10.88 -2.87 -15.01
C GLY A 77 11.57 -4.22 -14.87
N CYS A 78 11.07 -5.09 -13.97
CA CYS A 78 11.54 -6.47 -13.83
C CYS A 78 11.16 -7.37 -15.02
N SER A 79 10.28 -6.93 -15.93
CA SER A 79 9.83 -7.71 -17.09
C SER A 79 10.73 -7.56 -18.34
N SER A 80 11.86 -6.85 -18.22
CA SER A 80 12.75 -6.47 -19.34
C SER A 80 14.18 -7.03 -19.20
N SER A 81 14.38 -8.16 -18.53
CA SER A 81 15.70 -8.82 -18.36
C SER A 81 15.62 -10.31 -18.61
#